data_AF-A0A8H7I5M0-F1
#
_entry.id   AF-A0A8H7I5M0-F1
#
_cell.length_a   1.000
_cell.length_b   1.000
_cell.length_c   1.000
_cell.angle_alpha   90.00
_cell.angle_beta   90.00
_cell.angle_gamma   90.00
#
_symmetry.space_group_name_H-M   'P 1'
#
loop_
_entity.id
_entity.type
_entity.pdbx_description
1 polymer ?
#
loop_
_entity_poly.entity_id
_entity_poly.type
_entity_poly.pdbx_seq_one_letter_code
_entity_poly.pdbx_strand_id
1 'polypeptide(L)'
;MQMTMPGDIAFRSNDSYFGANSTAAVKNGEVTEDRVTLQDPINKHVDVQADHYKLVREMGAASTVLLKNPLEAPQQRAKQDHTTIGWWLNDWDTVGAANAAANKGAALVFVASDSGEQYITVDRNEDDRHNLTASNNILLWASRSSGLVFLDKSLRATSDPYTGGLLVDYRWFGTENIEPRYEFGLGLSYTTFEYSNLKVTRAEDALSKELIWWDGGVSGNKTGASIGAWLHDALFKVSFTVKNTGKVAGSEVAQMYINPPAGANEPPSVLRGFTKSTSNLASLRPSSWCCRGTT
;
A
#
# COMPACT_ATOMS: atom_id res chain seq x y z
N MET A 1 26.09 4.85 -12.05
CA MET A 1 25.49 3.53 -11.72
C MET A 1 26.49 2.79 -10.84
N GLN A 2 26.05 2.13 -9.76
CA GLN A 2 26.95 1.48 -8.77
C GLN A 2 27.07 -0.04 -8.96
N MET A 3 26.12 -0.66 -9.67
CA MET A 3 26.10 -2.08 -10.01
C MET A 3 25.35 -2.24 -11.34
N THR A 4 25.81 -3.15 -12.21
CA THR A 4 25.09 -3.59 -13.41
C THR A 4 24.65 -5.04 -13.20
N MET A 5 23.38 -5.33 -13.47
CA MET A 5 22.80 -6.67 -13.32
C MET A 5 22.08 -7.07 -14.62
N PRO A 6 22.21 -8.34 -15.07
CA PRO A 6 22.97 -9.41 -14.44
C PRO A 6 24.50 -9.31 -14.69
N GLY A 7 24.94 -8.33 -15.49
CA GLY A 7 26.34 -7.96 -15.69
C GLY A 7 26.80 -8.01 -17.14
N ASP A 8 26.07 -8.70 -18.00
CA ASP A 8 26.27 -8.72 -19.45
C ASP A 8 25.40 -7.66 -20.16
N ILE A 9 25.74 -7.32 -21.40
CA ILE A 9 24.99 -6.34 -22.21
C ILE A 9 23.61 -6.89 -22.60
N ALA A 10 23.59 -8.17 -22.98
CA ALA A 10 22.40 -9.00 -23.09
C ALA A 10 22.67 -10.35 -22.43
N PHE A 11 21.62 -11.04 -21.98
CA PHE A 11 21.76 -12.33 -21.31
C PHE A 11 22.64 -13.29 -22.11
N ARG A 12 23.75 -13.70 -21.51
CA ARG A 12 24.79 -14.59 -22.05
C ARG A 12 25.57 -14.05 -23.25
N SER A 13 25.57 -12.73 -23.48
CA SER A 13 26.31 -12.09 -24.58
C SER A 13 27.83 -12.09 -24.42
N ASN A 14 28.35 -12.45 -23.23
CA ASN A 14 29.77 -12.46 -22.87
C ASN A 14 30.46 -11.08 -22.92
N ASP A 15 29.75 -10.03 -23.33
CA ASP A 15 30.18 -8.64 -23.30
C ASP A 15 29.52 -7.90 -22.13
N SER A 16 30.20 -6.90 -21.56
CA SER A 16 29.71 -6.11 -20.41
C SER A 16 29.96 -4.61 -20.61
N TYR A 17 29.00 -3.79 -20.20
CA TYR A 17 29.23 -2.34 -20.07
C TYR A 17 30.23 -2.01 -18.95
N PHE A 18 30.39 -2.90 -17.97
CA PHE A 18 31.32 -2.76 -16.84
C PHE A 18 32.38 -3.88 -16.87
N GLY A 19 32.86 -4.37 -15.72
CA GLY A 19 33.86 -5.45 -15.65
C GLY A 19 35.21 -5.03 -16.23
N ALA A 20 35.64 -5.67 -17.34
CA ALA A 20 36.89 -5.32 -18.02
C ALA A 20 36.91 -3.86 -18.50
N ASN A 21 35.77 -3.33 -18.97
CA ASN A 21 35.65 -1.94 -19.40
C ASN A 21 35.79 -0.96 -18.22
N SER A 22 35.25 -1.27 -17.05
CA SER A 22 35.45 -0.44 -15.84
C SER A 22 36.90 -0.49 -15.35
N THR A 23 37.55 -1.65 -15.45
CA THR A 23 38.97 -1.80 -15.12
C THR A 23 39.86 -0.98 -16.05
N ALA A 24 39.56 -0.98 -17.36
CA ALA A 24 40.24 -0.16 -18.35
C ALA A 24 40.01 1.34 -18.10
N ALA A 25 38.79 1.75 -17.79
CA ALA A 25 38.46 3.14 -17.49
C ALA A 25 39.17 3.66 -16.24
N VAL A 26 39.31 2.84 -15.18
CA VAL A 26 40.12 3.20 -14.00
C VAL A 26 41.60 3.33 -14.35
N LYS A 27 42.16 2.36 -15.08
CA LYS A 27 43.57 2.38 -15.52
C LYS A 27 43.91 3.56 -16.45
N ASN A 28 42.95 3.98 -17.27
CA ASN A 28 43.10 5.12 -18.18
C ASN A 28 42.84 6.48 -17.49
N GLY A 29 42.54 6.48 -16.18
CA GLY A 29 42.27 7.70 -15.42
C GLY A 29 40.89 8.33 -15.69
N GLU A 30 40.01 7.64 -16.41
CA GLU A 30 38.65 8.09 -16.71
C GLU A 30 37.71 7.91 -15.50
N VAL A 31 38.04 6.99 -14.57
CA VAL A 31 37.30 6.71 -13.33
C VAL A 31 38.26 6.57 -12.14
N THR A 32 37.92 7.12 -10.97
CA THR A 32 38.76 7.03 -9.76
C THR A 32 38.62 5.68 -9.02
N GLU A 33 39.71 5.19 -8.42
CA GLU A 33 39.78 3.88 -7.75
C GLU A 33 38.82 3.73 -6.55
N ASP A 34 38.45 4.83 -5.88
CA ASP A 34 37.53 4.86 -4.74
C ASP A 34 36.09 4.35 -5.04
N ARG A 35 35.81 3.93 -6.27
CA ARG A 35 34.48 3.63 -6.81
C ARG A 35 34.14 2.13 -6.93
N VAL A 36 35.04 1.18 -6.67
CA VAL A 36 34.95 -0.18 -7.31
C VAL A 36 35.07 -1.42 -6.40
N THR A 37 34.86 -1.38 -5.08
CA THR A 37 35.04 -2.59 -4.23
C THR A 37 33.76 -3.15 -3.60
N LEU A 38 33.30 -4.33 -4.03
CA LEU A 38 32.43 -5.24 -3.27
C LEU A 38 32.64 -6.70 -3.74
N GLN A 39 32.51 -7.66 -2.82
CA GLN A 39 32.76 -9.07 -3.07
C GLN A 39 31.59 -9.91 -2.52
N ASP A 40 30.96 -10.69 -3.40
CA ASP A 40 29.79 -11.50 -3.06
C ASP A 40 30.15 -12.97 -2.83
N PRO A 41 29.56 -13.63 -1.82
CA PRO A 41 29.75 -15.05 -1.55
C PRO A 41 28.84 -15.94 -2.41
N ILE A 42 29.35 -17.15 -2.71
CA ILE A 42 28.64 -18.23 -3.42
C ILE A 42 27.58 -18.85 -2.49
N ASN A 43 26.39 -19.15 -3.03
CA ASN A 43 25.26 -19.76 -2.32
C ASN A 43 25.60 -21.17 -1.79
N LYS A 44 25.25 -21.45 -0.52
CA LYS A 44 25.51 -22.72 0.18
C LYS A 44 24.25 -23.54 0.49
N HIS A 45 23.10 -23.16 -0.07
CA HIS A 45 21.81 -23.83 0.19
C HIS A 45 21.48 -23.90 1.70
N VAL A 46 21.73 -22.80 2.42
CA VAL A 46 21.40 -22.68 3.83
C VAL A 46 19.89 -22.51 3.97
N ASP A 47 19.27 -23.27 4.87
CA ASP A 47 17.88 -23.02 5.25
C ASP A 47 17.79 -21.70 6.04
N VAL A 48 17.14 -20.71 5.43
CA VAL A 48 16.94 -19.36 5.97
C VAL A 48 15.50 -19.11 6.40
N GLN A 49 14.66 -20.16 6.43
CA GLN A 49 13.23 -20.02 6.73
C GLN A 49 12.95 -19.73 8.20
N ALA A 50 13.77 -20.27 9.12
CA ALA A 50 13.58 -20.16 10.57
C ALA A 50 12.09 -20.34 10.96
N ASP A 51 11.53 -19.44 11.78
CA ASP A 51 10.11 -19.40 12.09
C ASP A 51 9.35 -18.26 11.39
N HIS A 52 9.86 -17.77 10.25
CA HIS A 52 9.25 -16.67 9.48
C HIS A 52 7.79 -16.95 9.06
N TYR A 53 7.39 -18.22 8.98
CA TYR A 53 5.99 -18.62 8.71
C TYR A 53 5.00 -18.03 9.72
N LYS A 54 5.42 -17.77 10.98
CA LYS A 54 4.58 -17.13 12.00
C LYS A 54 4.24 -15.70 11.60
N LEU A 55 5.25 -14.93 11.18
CA LEU A 55 5.06 -13.55 10.72
C LEU A 55 4.24 -13.51 9.43
N VAL A 56 4.49 -14.41 8.47
CA VAL A 56 3.69 -14.51 7.23
C VAL A 56 2.22 -14.75 7.54
N ARG A 57 1.93 -15.68 8.47
CA ARG A 57 0.55 -15.98 8.89
C ARG A 57 -0.10 -14.79 9.60
N GLU A 58 0.65 -14.11 10.47
CA GLU A 58 0.16 -12.93 11.17
C GLU A 58 -0.14 -11.78 10.20
N MET A 59 0.76 -11.49 9.27
CA MET A 59 0.58 -10.45 8.26
C MET A 59 -0.60 -10.77 7.35
N GLY A 60 -0.73 -12.01 6.85
CA GLY A 60 -1.85 -12.41 6.00
C GLY A 60 -3.22 -12.27 6.69
N ALA A 61 -3.28 -12.59 7.99
CA ALA A 61 -4.49 -12.37 8.78
C ALA A 61 -4.76 -10.87 9.01
N ALA A 62 -3.73 -10.10 9.36
CA ALA A 62 -3.85 -8.68 9.68
C ALA A 62 -4.08 -7.78 8.45
N SER A 63 -3.74 -8.24 7.24
CA SER A 63 -3.95 -7.54 5.97
C SER A 63 -5.29 -7.85 5.30
N THR A 64 -6.09 -8.77 5.87
CA THR A 64 -7.43 -9.07 5.35
C THR A 64 -8.39 -7.93 5.69
N VAL A 65 -8.86 -7.21 4.68
CA VAL A 65 -9.79 -6.08 4.85
C VAL A 65 -11.24 -6.55 4.78
N LEU A 66 -12.01 -6.32 5.84
CA LEU A 66 -13.43 -6.62 5.86
C LEU A 66 -14.22 -5.45 5.24
N LEU A 67 -14.65 -5.58 3.98
CA LEU A 67 -15.36 -4.50 3.27
C LEU A 67 -16.87 -4.47 3.54
N LYS A 68 -17.46 -5.63 3.79
CA LYS A 68 -18.89 -5.77 4.10
C LYS A 68 -19.08 -6.88 5.10
N ASN A 69 -19.82 -6.61 6.17
CA ASN A 69 -20.25 -7.62 7.13
C ASN A 69 -21.74 -7.91 6.92
N PRO A 70 -22.13 -8.90 6.10
CA PRO A 70 -23.54 -9.19 5.83
C PRO A 70 -24.25 -9.92 6.98
N LEU A 71 -24.03 -9.50 8.24
CA LEU A 71 -24.43 -10.10 9.52
C LEU A 71 -23.52 -11.23 10.03
N GLU A 72 -23.30 -11.22 11.34
CA GLU A 72 -22.48 -12.07 12.22
C GLU A 72 -22.75 -13.60 12.19
N ALA A 73 -23.37 -14.13 11.13
CA ALA A 73 -23.96 -15.46 11.11
C ALA A 73 -22.98 -16.66 11.01
N PRO A 74 -21.83 -16.62 10.29
CA PRO A 74 -21.08 -17.88 10.09
C PRO A 74 -20.27 -18.31 11.32
N GLN A 75 -19.62 -17.39 12.04
CA GLN A 75 -18.64 -17.75 13.07
C GLN A 75 -19.27 -18.14 14.41
N GLN A 76 -20.34 -17.46 14.84
CA GLN A 76 -21.04 -17.82 16.07
C GLN A 76 -21.82 -19.13 15.91
N ARG A 77 -22.46 -19.33 14.75
CA ARG A 77 -23.17 -20.57 14.41
C ARG A 77 -22.21 -21.75 14.29
N ALA A 78 -21.06 -21.54 13.63
CA ALA A 78 -20.11 -22.63 13.40
C ALA A 78 -19.47 -23.17 14.70
N LYS A 79 -19.33 -22.31 15.72
CA LYS A 79 -18.84 -22.69 17.05
C LYS A 79 -19.88 -23.44 17.89
N GLN A 80 -21.18 -23.25 17.63
CA GLN A 80 -22.26 -23.89 18.38
C GLN A 80 -22.72 -25.22 17.74
N ASP A 81 -22.69 -25.33 16.41
CA ASP A 81 -23.38 -26.42 15.68
C ASP A 81 -22.48 -27.58 15.21
N HIS A 82 -21.21 -27.68 15.63
CA HIS A 82 -20.28 -28.74 15.16
C HIS A 82 -20.25 -28.91 13.63
N THR A 83 -20.03 -27.79 12.92
CA THR A 83 -20.16 -27.63 11.47
C THR A 83 -19.47 -28.71 10.61
N THR A 84 -20.15 -29.17 9.57
CA THR A 84 -19.57 -29.98 8.48
C THR A 84 -19.17 -29.06 7.32
N ILE A 85 -17.92 -29.18 6.86
CA ILE A 85 -17.35 -28.39 5.75
C ILE A 85 -17.37 -29.24 4.47
N GLY A 86 -17.76 -28.64 3.35
CA GLY A 86 -17.61 -29.19 2.01
C GLY A 86 -16.96 -28.15 1.09
N TRP A 87 -16.27 -28.61 0.05
CA TRP A 87 -15.58 -27.76 -0.91
C TRP A 87 -16.00 -28.10 -2.33
N TRP A 88 -16.05 -27.06 -3.16
CA TRP A 88 -16.18 -27.15 -4.60
C TRP A 88 -15.12 -26.24 -5.21
N LEU A 89 -14.21 -26.80 -6.00
CA LEU A 89 -13.01 -26.11 -6.51
C LEU A 89 -13.00 -25.95 -8.04
N ASN A 90 -14.09 -26.34 -8.72
CA ASN A 90 -14.21 -26.19 -10.16
C ASN A 90 -15.04 -24.94 -10.48
N ASP A 91 -14.34 -23.86 -10.84
CA ASP A 91 -14.91 -22.55 -11.16
C ASP A 91 -15.83 -22.58 -12.39
N TRP A 92 -15.67 -23.56 -13.27
CA TRP A 92 -16.43 -23.68 -14.53
C TRP A 92 -17.72 -24.49 -14.40
N ASP A 93 -17.86 -25.31 -13.35
CA ASP A 93 -19.08 -26.05 -13.08
C ASP A 93 -19.97 -25.30 -12.09
N THR A 94 -20.68 -24.29 -12.62
CA THR A 94 -21.58 -23.44 -11.84
C THR A 94 -22.79 -24.20 -11.30
N VAL A 95 -23.21 -25.28 -11.98
CA VAL A 95 -24.31 -26.14 -11.55
C VAL A 95 -23.86 -27.00 -10.38
N GLY A 96 -22.68 -27.61 -10.45
CA GLY A 96 -22.05 -28.34 -9.36
C GLY A 96 -21.81 -27.46 -8.13
N ALA A 97 -21.31 -26.23 -8.33
CA ALA A 97 -21.13 -25.24 -7.27
C ALA A 97 -22.45 -24.87 -6.59
N ALA A 98 -23.51 -24.61 -7.37
CA ALA A 98 -24.84 -24.30 -6.85
C ALA A 98 -25.42 -25.47 -6.04
N ASN A 99 -25.26 -26.70 -6.53
CA ASN A 99 -25.68 -27.91 -5.83
C ASN A 99 -24.87 -28.16 -4.55
N ALA A 100 -23.56 -27.87 -4.55
CA ALA A 100 -22.70 -28.01 -3.38
C ALA A 100 -23.07 -27.00 -2.28
N ALA A 101 -23.49 -25.80 -2.68
CA ALA A 101 -24.00 -24.76 -1.77
C ALA A 101 -25.46 -25.00 -1.33
N ALA A 102 -26.23 -25.80 -2.10
CA ALA A 102 -27.62 -26.09 -1.77
C ALA A 102 -27.73 -26.76 -0.39
N ASN A 103 -28.71 -26.30 0.40
CA ASN A 103 -28.97 -26.78 1.76
C ASN A 103 -27.81 -26.58 2.75
N LYS A 104 -26.85 -25.68 2.46
CA LYS A 104 -25.81 -25.25 3.42
C LYS A 104 -26.26 -23.99 4.17
N GLY A 105 -25.87 -23.89 5.44
CA GLY A 105 -26.18 -22.72 6.28
C GLY A 105 -25.37 -21.46 5.89
N ALA A 106 -24.21 -21.65 5.25
CA ALA A 106 -23.37 -20.58 4.71
C ALA A 106 -22.48 -21.14 3.58
N ALA A 107 -22.11 -20.30 2.63
CA ALA A 107 -21.13 -20.59 1.59
C ALA A 107 -20.02 -19.54 1.62
N LEU A 108 -18.76 -19.99 1.59
CA LEU A 108 -17.59 -19.13 1.45
C LEU A 108 -17.13 -19.20 -0.01
N VAL A 109 -17.23 -18.08 -0.73
CA VAL A 109 -16.83 -17.97 -2.13
C VAL A 109 -15.50 -17.22 -2.18
N PHE A 110 -14.49 -17.85 -2.78
CA PHE A 110 -13.17 -17.26 -2.99
C PHE A 110 -13.03 -16.85 -4.45
N VAL A 111 -12.50 -15.66 -4.68
CA VAL A 111 -12.37 -15.04 -5.99
C VAL A 111 -11.01 -14.34 -6.06
N ALA A 112 -10.37 -14.35 -7.21
CA ALA A 112 -9.06 -13.74 -7.40
C ALA A 112 -8.97 -13.00 -8.75
N SER A 113 -8.01 -12.09 -8.85
CA SER A 113 -7.56 -11.46 -10.08
C SER A 113 -6.05 -11.30 -9.98
N ASP A 114 -5.34 -11.48 -11.08
CA ASP A 114 -3.88 -11.62 -11.09
C ASP A 114 -3.23 -10.70 -12.13
N SER A 115 -1.97 -10.32 -11.89
CA SER A 115 -1.11 -9.46 -12.74
C SER A 115 0.33 -9.93 -12.54
N GLY A 116 1.23 -9.63 -13.47
CA GLY A 116 2.62 -10.10 -13.39
C GLY A 116 3.59 -9.09 -13.99
N GLU A 117 4.83 -9.51 -14.25
CA GLU A 117 5.80 -8.69 -15.00
C GLU A 117 5.71 -9.00 -16.50
N GLN A 118 6.04 -8.03 -17.35
CA GLN A 118 5.87 -8.07 -18.83
C GLN A 118 6.45 -9.28 -19.57
N TYR A 119 7.45 -9.97 -19.03
CA TYR A 119 8.02 -11.14 -19.70
C TYR A 119 7.17 -12.42 -19.53
N ILE A 120 6.05 -12.37 -18.81
CA ILE A 120 5.09 -13.46 -18.69
C ILE A 120 3.73 -12.99 -19.19
N THR A 121 3.11 -13.78 -20.07
CA THR A 121 1.74 -13.56 -20.53
C THR A 121 0.82 -14.64 -19.97
N VAL A 122 -0.22 -14.23 -19.22
CA VAL A 122 -1.25 -15.14 -18.68
C VAL A 122 -2.61 -14.69 -19.16
N ASP A 123 -3.34 -15.59 -19.84
CA ASP A 123 -4.68 -15.30 -20.41
C ASP A 123 -4.74 -13.97 -21.18
N ARG A 124 -3.70 -13.74 -22.00
CA ARG A 124 -3.45 -12.54 -22.82
C ARG A 124 -3.06 -11.28 -22.05
N ASN A 125 -3.02 -11.27 -20.71
CA ASN A 125 -2.46 -10.16 -19.94
C ASN A 125 -0.93 -10.21 -20.03
N GLU A 126 -0.32 -9.16 -20.56
CA GLU A 126 1.14 -8.99 -20.72
C GLU A 126 1.61 -7.98 -19.67
N ASP A 127 1.91 -8.39 -18.44
CA ASP A 127 2.06 -7.51 -17.26
C ASP A 127 0.73 -6.94 -16.76
N ASP A 128 0.28 -5.90 -17.46
CA ASP A 128 -0.86 -5.08 -17.13
C ASP A 128 -2.14 -5.88 -17.38
N ARG A 129 -3.05 -5.84 -16.41
CA ARG A 129 -4.37 -6.42 -16.59
C ARG A 129 -5.15 -5.65 -17.65
N HIS A 130 -5.77 -6.38 -18.57
CA HIS A 130 -6.69 -5.80 -19.55
C HIS A 130 -7.96 -5.24 -18.93
N ASN A 131 -8.33 -5.67 -17.71
CA ASN A 131 -9.51 -5.18 -17.01
C ASN A 131 -9.40 -5.34 -15.47
N LEU A 132 -10.39 -4.80 -14.76
CA LEU A 132 -10.48 -4.84 -13.29
C LEU A 132 -11.54 -5.84 -12.78
N THR A 133 -11.94 -6.80 -13.61
CA THR A 133 -12.89 -7.85 -13.22
C THR A 133 -12.16 -9.06 -12.62
N ALA A 134 -12.90 -9.93 -11.90
CA ALA A 134 -12.31 -11.15 -11.38
C ALA A 134 -12.00 -12.12 -12.52
N SER A 135 -10.93 -12.91 -12.35
CA SER A 135 -10.53 -13.92 -13.34
C SER A 135 -11.49 -15.12 -13.34
N ASN A 136 -11.35 -16.01 -14.34
CA ASN A 136 -11.98 -17.33 -14.36
C ASN A 136 -13.53 -17.33 -14.27
N ASN A 137 -14.19 -16.44 -15.02
CA ASN A 137 -15.64 -16.44 -15.23
C ASN A 137 -16.49 -16.08 -14.00
N ILE A 138 -15.92 -15.33 -13.05
CA ILE A 138 -16.64 -14.87 -11.86
C ILE A 138 -17.02 -13.39 -12.01
N LEU A 139 -18.32 -13.11 -12.08
CA LEU A 139 -18.86 -11.75 -12.00
C LEU A 139 -19.48 -11.51 -10.62
N LEU A 140 -18.87 -10.62 -9.84
CA LEU A 140 -19.38 -10.24 -8.52
C LEU A 140 -20.44 -9.15 -8.66
N TRP A 141 -21.63 -9.43 -8.15
CA TRP A 141 -22.70 -8.44 -8.09
C TRP A 141 -22.92 -7.95 -6.68
N ALA A 142 -22.34 -6.79 -6.36
CA ALA A 142 -22.69 -6.06 -5.16
C ALA A 142 -23.83 -5.08 -5.50
N SER A 143 -25.08 -5.52 -5.35
CA SER A 143 -26.32 -4.71 -5.48
C SER A 143 -26.71 -4.26 -6.90
N ARG A 144 -28.02 -4.30 -7.17
CA ARG A 144 -28.72 -3.83 -8.40
C ARG A 144 -28.66 -2.31 -8.56
N SER A 145 -27.51 -1.73 -8.85
CA SER A 145 -27.43 -0.40 -9.48
C SER A 145 -25.97 0.00 -9.70
N SER A 146 -25.75 0.75 -10.77
CA SER A 146 -24.50 1.39 -11.19
C SER A 146 -23.62 0.50 -12.07
N GLY A 147 -23.72 0.78 -13.37
CA GLY A 147 -22.99 0.12 -14.44
C GLY A 147 -21.47 0.22 -14.26
N LEU A 148 -20.82 -0.87 -14.63
CA LEU A 148 -19.37 -0.95 -14.73
C LEU A 148 -18.93 -0.13 -15.94
N VAL A 149 -18.31 1.02 -15.72
CA VAL A 149 -17.65 1.77 -16.80
C VAL A 149 -16.35 1.04 -17.10
N PHE A 150 -16.27 0.40 -18.26
CA PHE A 150 -15.01 -0.05 -18.83
C PHE A 150 -14.25 1.20 -19.27
N LEU A 151 -13.15 1.53 -18.60
CA LEU A 151 -12.14 2.41 -19.19
C LEU A 151 -11.34 1.58 -20.17
N ASP A 152 -11.86 1.45 -21.40
CA ASP A 152 -11.03 1.09 -22.54
C ASP A 152 -10.08 2.25 -22.80
N LYS A 153 -8.85 2.12 -22.33
CA LYS A 153 -7.72 2.75 -22.96
C LYS A 153 -6.75 1.65 -23.35
N SER A 154 -6.90 1.14 -24.58
CA SER A 154 -5.78 0.60 -25.33
C SER A 154 -4.65 1.65 -25.39
N LEU A 155 -3.74 1.65 -24.41
CA LEU A 155 -2.59 2.54 -24.36
C LEU A 155 -1.39 1.83 -25.00
N ARG A 156 -1.30 1.88 -26.33
CA ARG A 156 0.01 1.90 -26.99
C ARG A 156 0.40 3.36 -27.18
N ALA A 157 1.08 3.94 -26.21
CA ALA A 157 1.61 5.30 -26.31
C ALA A 157 3.13 5.30 -26.10
N THR A 158 3.87 5.85 -27.06
CA THR A 158 5.32 6.11 -26.98
C THR A 158 5.67 7.30 -26.08
N SER A 159 4.68 7.90 -25.42
CA SER A 159 4.82 8.89 -24.36
C SER A 159 3.61 8.81 -23.42
N ASP A 160 3.84 8.58 -22.13
CA ASP A 160 2.81 8.62 -21.09
C ASP A 160 2.97 9.91 -20.28
N PRO A 161 2.35 11.03 -20.71
CA PRO A 161 2.42 12.26 -19.93
C PRO A 161 1.57 12.08 -18.67
N TYR A 162 2.21 12.18 -17.49
CA TYR A 162 1.58 12.20 -16.17
C TYR A 162 0.72 13.47 -15.94
N THR A 163 -0.26 13.70 -16.81
CA THR A 163 -1.13 14.89 -16.81
C THR A 163 -2.02 14.97 -15.57
N GLY A 164 -2.32 13.82 -14.96
CA GLY A 164 -3.04 13.76 -13.69
C GLY A 164 -2.25 14.29 -12.49
N GLY A 165 -0.93 14.44 -12.61
CA GLY A 165 -0.07 14.94 -11.54
C GLY A 165 -0.28 14.16 -10.23
N LEU A 166 -0.76 14.86 -9.20
CA LEU A 166 -1.01 14.28 -7.86
C LEU A 166 -2.35 13.54 -7.76
N LEU A 167 -3.22 13.63 -8.76
CA LEU A 167 -4.58 13.10 -8.74
C LEU A 167 -4.60 11.62 -9.14
N VAL A 168 -4.16 10.78 -8.20
CA VAL A 168 -4.19 9.32 -8.31
C VAL A 168 -5.01 8.75 -7.15
N ASP A 169 -5.79 7.70 -7.42
CA ASP A 169 -6.64 7.00 -6.43
C ASP A 169 -7.60 7.96 -5.72
N TYR A 170 -7.75 7.91 -4.39
CA TYR A 170 -8.70 8.69 -3.61
C TYR A 170 -8.60 10.20 -3.82
N ARG A 171 -7.43 10.69 -4.24
CA ARG A 171 -7.21 12.11 -4.57
C ARG A 171 -7.98 12.53 -5.81
N TRP A 172 -8.04 11.66 -6.82
CA TRP A 172 -8.85 11.87 -8.01
C TRP A 172 -10.35 11.83 -7.66
N PHE A 173 -10.80 10.80 -6.93
CA PHE A 173 -12.19 10.66 -6.52
C PHE A 173 -12.67 11.87 -5.69
N GLY A 174 -11.84 12.34 -4.76
CA GLY A 174 -12.15 13.53 -3.95
C GLY A 174 -12.21 14.82 -4.75
N THR A 175 -11.33 15.02 -5.73
CA THR A 175 -11.33 16.22 -6.59
C THR A 175 -12.52 16.23 -7.54
N GLU A 176 -12.85 15.09 -8.14
CA GLU A 176 -13.93 14.95 -9.12
C GLU A 176 -15.30 14.68 -8.47
N ASN A 177 -15.37 14.64 -7.14
CA ASN A 177 -16.58 14.35 -6.37
C ASN A 177 -17.26 13.03 -6.80
N ILE A 178 -16.45 11.99 -7.01
CA ILE A 178 -16.90 10.64 -7.35
C ILE A 178 -17.08 9.86 -6.06
N GLU A 179 -18.27 9.32 -5.82
CA GLU A 179 -18.55 8.45 -4.68
C GLU A 179 -17.97 7.05 -4.91
N PRO A 180 -16.92 6.63 -4.16
CA PRO A 180 -16.38 5.29 -4.28
C PRO A 180 -17.33 4.28 -3.62
N ARG A 181 -17.34 3.04 -4.13
CA ARG A 181 -18.08 1.94 -3.50
C ARG A 181 -17.52 1.59 -2.10
N TYR A 182 -16.20 1.67 -2.00
CA TYR A 182 -15.41 1.51 -0.78
C TYR A 182 -14.26 2.50 -0.88
N GLU A 183 -14.22 3.47 0.02
CA GLU A 183 -13.21 4.53 0.03
C GLU A 183 -11.84 4.04 0.51
N PHE A 184 -10.80 4.77 0.12
CA PHE A 184 -9.45 4.51 0.62
C PHE A 184 -9.41 4.61 2.14
N GLY A 185 -8.77 3.62 2.76
CA GLY A 185 -8.67 3.53 4.22
C GLY A 185 -9.89 2.93 4.91
N LEU A 186 -10.95 2.55 4.20
CA LEU A 186 -12.09 1.85 4.78
C LEU A 186 -11.73 0.40 5.16
N GLY A 187 -12.15 0.00 6.35
CA GLY A 187 -12.17 -1.40 6.78
C GLY A 187 -13.10 -1.57 7.97
N LEU A 188 -14.00 -2.53 7.92
CA LEU A 188 -14.88 -2.85 9.04
C LEU A 188 -14.14 -3.64 10.11
N SER A 189 -14.65 -3.58 11.33
CA SER A 189 -14.21 -4.38 12.47
C SER A 189 -15.39 -5.15 13.05
N TYR A 190 -15.11 -6.21 13.80
CA TYR A 190 -16.13 -6.94 14.57
C TYR A 190 -16.56 -6.20 15.84
N THR A 191 -15.94 -5.07 16.13
CA THR A 191 -16.34 -4.15 17.19
C THR A 191 -16.51 -2.74 16.63
N THR A 192 -17.03 -1.82 17.45
CA THR A 192 -17.22 -0.42 17.09
C THR A 192 -16.23 0.47 17.85
N PHE A 193 -15.83 1.57 17.23
CA PHE A 193 -14.92 2.55 17.83
C PHE A 193 -15.50 3.97 17.78
N GLU A 194 -15.24 4.74 18.82
CA GLU A 194 -15.58 6.17 18.90
C GLU A 194 -14.33 7.03 19.05
N TYR A 195 -14.34 8.16 18.35
CA TYR A 195 -13.30 9.19 18.40
C TYR A 195 -13.77 10.36 19.26
N SER A 196 -12.88 10.87 20.12
CA SER A 196 -13.18 12.04 20.95
C SER A 196 -11.90 12.83 21.30
N ASN A 197 -12.07 14.00 21.94
CA ASN A 197 -10.97 14.79 22.50
C ASN A 197 -9.86 15.15 21.51
N LEU A 198 -10.20 15.49 20.27
CA LEU A 198 -9.21 16.00 19.31
C LEU A 198 -8.57 17.27 19.85
N LYS A 199 -7.24 17.27 19.96
CA LYS A 199 -6.42 18.40 20.36
C LYS A 199 -5.27 18.56 19.39
N VAL A 200 -5.13 19.77 18.89
CA VAL A 200 -4.02 20.19 18.04
C VAL A 200 -3.27 21.27 18.80
N THR A 201 -1.99 21.05 19.10
CA THR A 201 -1.13 22.04 19.74
C THR A 201 0.08 22.30 18.87
N ARG A 202 0.58 23.55 18.91
CA ARG A 202 1.85 23.88 18.27
C ARG A 202 2.99 23.27 19.09
N ALA A 203 4.00 22.72 18.43
CA ALA A 203 5.18 22.24 19.14
C ALA A 203 5.96 23.43 19.72
N GLU A 204 6.43 23.30 20.97
CA GLU A 204 7.02 24.40 21.76
C GLU A 204 8.29 25.00 21.11
N ASP A 205 9.03 24.20 20.34
CA ASP A 205 10.24 24.63 19.62
C ASP A 205 9.97 25.11 18.17
N ALA A 206 8.70 25.22 17.75
CA ALA A 206 8.35 25.56 16.36
C ALA A 206 8.64 27.03 15.99
N LEU A 207 8.74 27.93 16.98
CA LEU A 207 8.86 29.38 16.74
C LEU A 207 10.31 29.85 16.52
N SER A 208 11.30 29.29 17.23
CA SER A 208 12.73 29.53 16.92
C SER A 208 13.11 28.90 15.58
N LYS A 209 12.34 27.89 15.18
CA LYS A 209 12.40 27.16 13.93
C LYS A 209 11.49 27.70 12.82
N GLU A 210 11.03 28.94 12.91
CA GLU A 210 10.28 29.58 11.81
C GLU A 210 11.11 30.71 11.16
N LEU A 211 12.01 31.33 11.93
CA LEU A 211 12.82 32.49 11.52
C LEU A 211 14.13 32.15 10.78
N ILE A 212 14.65 30.94 10.93
CA ILE A 212 15.82 30.39 10.18
C ILE A 212 15.40 29.83 8.79
N TRP A 213 14.11 29.80 8.44
CA TRP A 213 13.54 28.74 7.57
C TRP A 213 13.17 29.16 6.13
N TRP A 214 13.67 30.31 5.68
CA TRP A 214 13.43 30.83 4.33
C TRP A 214 14.72 30.98 3.49
N ASP A 215 15.91 30.77 4.06
CA ASP A 215 17.17 31.01 3.32
C ASP A 215 17.67 29.83 2.47
N GLY A 216 16.96 28.69 2.47
CA GLY A 216 17.30 27.54 1.61
C GLY A 216 18.56 26.78 2.03
N GLY A 217 19.03 26.94 3.28
CA GLY A 217 20.18 26.21 3.79
C GLY A 217 19.97 24.69 3.80
N VAL A 218 20.71 23.99 2.94
CA VAL A 218 20.83 22.51 2.94
C VAL A 218 21.53 22.10 4.23
N SER A 219 20.90 21.25 5.05
CA SER A 219 21.59 20.72 6.24
C SER A 219 22.77 19.87 5.79
N GLY A 220 23.97 20.22 6.27
CA GLY A 220 25.26 19.78 5.73
C GLY A 220 25.31 18.34 5.21
N ASN A 221 25.92 18.18 4.02
CA ASN A 221 26.11 16.94 3.29
C ASN A 221 26.71 15.82 4.18
N LYS A 222 25.85 15.03 4.83
CA LYS A 222 26.19 13.71 5.34
C LYS A 222 25.56 12.68 4.41
N THR A 223 26.36 11.72 3.96
CA THR A 223 25.87 10.60 3.15
C THR A 223 24.71 9.92 3.85
N GLY A 224 23.54 9.86 3.20
CA GLY A 224 22.32 9.26 3.73
C GLY A 224 21.44 10.17 4.61
N ALA A 225 21.80 11.43 4.82
CA ALA A 225 20.93 12.41 5.50
C ALA A 225 19.92 13.04 4.53
N SER A 226 18.75 13.43 5.03
CA SER A 226 17.82 14.25 4.26
C SER A 226 18.41 15.63 4.00
N ILE A 227 18.06 16.23 2.85
CA ILE A 227 18.52 17.57 2.41
C ILE A 227 18.13 18.71 3.37
N GLY A 228 17.23 18.42 4.31
CA GLY A 228 16.89 19.29 5.43
C GLY A 228 16.41 18.45 6.60
N ALA A 229 17.27 18.23 7.61
CA ALA A 229 16.87 17.57 8.87
C ALA A 229 15.65 18.26 9.51
N TRP A 230 15.56 19.56 9.29
CA TRP A 230 14.50 20.47 9.66
C TRP A 230 13.12 20.08 9.09
N LEU A 231 13.05 19.41 7.93
CA LEU A 231 11.80 18.93 7.33
C LEU A 231 11.09 17.90 8.23
N HIS A 232 11.83 17.26 9.12
CA HIS A 232 11.33 16.24 10.04
C HIS A 232 10.97 16.79 11.42
N ASP A 233 11.15 18.11 11.64
CA ASP A 233 10.77 18.74 12.89
C ASP A 233 9.24 18.88 13.02
N ALA A 234 8.72 18.54 14.19
CA ALA A 234 7.29 18.63 14.47
C ALA A 234 6.87 20.10 14.57
N LEU A 235 5.97 20.56 13.69
CA LEU A 235 5.31 21.86 13.82
C LEU A 235 4.06 21.78 14.70
N PHE A 236 3.32 20.67 14.60
CA PHE A 236 2.09 20.44 15.33
C PHE A 236 2.12 19.07 16.02
N LYS A 237 1.47 18.99 17.17
CA LYS A 237 1.16 17.75 17.89
C LYS A 237 -0.35 17.55 17.80
N VAL A 238 -0.77 16.42 17.25
CA VAL A 238 -2.18 16.05 17.14
C VAL A 238 -2.43 14.86 18.06
N SER A 239 -3.46 14.97 18.90
CA SER A 239 -3.88 13.90 19.80
C SER A 239 -5.40 13.78 19.80
N PHE A 240 -5.90 12.57 20.02
CA PHE A 240 -7.31 12.27 20.14
C PHE A 240 -7.45 11.02 21.01
N THR A 241 -8.67 10.63 21.34
CA THR A 241 -8.98 9.40 22.06
C THR A 241 -9.74 8.47 21.13
N VAL A 242 -9.33 7.19 21.10
CA VAL A 242 -10.04 6.11 20.42
C VAL A 242 -10.53 5.14 21.47
N LYS A 243 -11.83 4.90 21.52
CA LYS A 243 -12.44 3.99 22.48
C LYS A 243 -13.13 2.85 21.75
N ASN A 244 -12.83 1.62 22.13
CA ASN A 244 -13.63 0.46 21.73
C ASN A 244 -14.96 0.49 22.51
N THR A 245 -16.07 0.59 21.79
CA THR A 245 -17.43 0.66 22.35
C THR A 245 -18.23 -0.63 22.16
N GLY A 246 -17.71 -1.59 21.41
CA GLY A 246 -18.36 -2.87 21.21
C GLY A 246 -17.98 -3.93 22.25
N LYS A 247 -18.46 -5.16 22.01
CA LYS A 247 -18.39 -6.27 22.98
C LYS A 247 -17.16 -7.16 22.82
N VAL A 248 -16.41 -6.99 21.74
CA VAL A 248 -15.24 -7.84 21.43
C VAL A 248 -13.98 -6.99 21.33
N ALA A 249 -12.84 -7.60 21.66
CA ALA A 249 -11.55 -6.96 21.42
C ALA A 249 -11.35 -6.77 19.90
N GLY A 250 -10.78 -5.63 19.53
CA GLY A 250 -10.53 -5.29 18.12
C GLY A 250 -9.41 -4.26 18.02
N SER A 251 -8.92 -4.05 16.80
CA SER A 251 -7.98 -2.98 16.46
C SER A 251 -8.66 -1.93 15.59
N GLU A 252 -8.24 -0.68 15.74
CA GLU A 252 -8.66 0.46 14.92
C GLU A 252 -7.46 1.06 14.20
N VAL A 253 -7.61 1.46 12.94
CA VAL A 253 -6.59 2.19 12.17
C VAL A 253 -7.02 3.65 12.07
N ALA A 254 -6.62 4.44 13.06
CA ALA A 254 -6.90 5.87 13.07
C ALA A 254 -6.05 6.59 12.03
N GLN A 255 -6.71 7.38 11.18
CA GLN A 255 -6.09 8.09 10.07
C GLN A 255 -6.21 9.61 10.26
N MET A 256 -5.16 10.34 9.87
CA MET A 256 -5.12 11.80 9.91
C MET A 256 -4.91 12.33 8.49
N TYR A 257 -5.89 13.09 8.04
CA TYR A 257 -5.86 13.81 6.76
C TYR A 257 -5.65 15.30 7.01
N ILE A 258 -5.00 15.97 6.07
CA ILE A 258 -4.95 17.43 6.01
C ILE A 258 -5.65 17.93 4.76
N ASN A 259 -6.19 19.14 4.86
CA ASN A 259 -6.85 19.83 3.76
C ASN A 259 -6.03 21.09 3.44
N PRO A 260 -5.16 21.05 2.43
CA PRO A 260 -4.40 22.22 2.01
C PRO A 260 -5.34 23.34 1.53
N PRO A 261 -4.93 24.62 1.64
CA PRO A 261 -5.72 25.72 1.11
C PRO A 261 -5.78 25.67 -0.42
N ALA A 262 -6.83 26.25 -0.99
CA ALA A 262 -7.10 26.19 -2.44
C ALA A 262 -5.94 26.72 -3.32
N GLY A 263 -5.14 27.67 -2.82
CA GLY A 263 -3.98 28.21 -3.54
C GLY A 263 -2.76 27.28 -3.61
N ALA A 264 -2.78 26.13 -2.94
CA ALA A 264 -1.65 25.20 -2.92
C ALA A 264 -1.57 24.30 -4.16
N ASN A 265 -2.59 24.27 -5.03
CA ASN A 265 -2.71 23.31 -6.14
C ASN A 265 -2.53 21.84 -5.69
N GLU A 266 -3.07 21.52 -4.51
CA GLU A 266 -2.99 20.20 -3.87
C GLU A 266 -4.37 19.51 -3.86
N PRO A 267 -4.43 18.18 -3.73
CA PRO A 267 -5.70 17.46 -3.58
C PRO A 267 -6.48 17.91 -2.33
N PRO A 268 -7.83 17.86 -2.35
CA PRO A 268 -8.69 18.36 -1.26
C PRO A 268 -8.40 17.76 0.11
N SER A 269 -7.95 16.51 0.15
CA SER A 269 -7.60 15.81 1.37
C SER A 269 -6.39 14.92 1.11
N VAL A 270 -5.41 14.95 2.00
CA VAL A 270 -4.19 14.14 1.86
C VAL A 270 -3.84 13.45 3.17
N LEU A 271 -3.68 12.12 3.14
CA LEU A 271 -3.24 11.36 4.28
C LEU A 271 -1.84 11.85 4.72
N ARG A 272 -1.70 12.10 6.02
CA ARG A 272 -0.45 12.54 6.64
C ARG A 272 -0.02 11.69 7.82
N GLY A 273 -0.87 10.81 8.34
CA GLY A 273 -0.47 9.89 9.39
C GLY A 273 -1.53 8.85 9.67
N PHE A 274 -1.12 7.71 10.20
CA PHE A 274 -2.03 6.69 10.69
C PHE A 274 -1.39 5.91 11.84
N THR A 275 -2.21 5.28 12.67
CA THR A 275 -1.75 4.35 13.70
C THR A 275 -2.76 3.24 13.91
N LYS A 276 -2.27 2.02 14.17
CA LYS A 276 -3.11 0.88 14.55
C LYS A 276 -3.15 0.80 16.07
N SER A 277 -4.29 1.10 16.67
CA SER A 277 -4.50 1.02 18.12
C SER A 277 -5.26 -0.25 18.50
N THR A 278 -4.77 -0.95 19.51
CA THR A 278 -5.47 -2.03 20.23
C THR A 278 -5.99 -1.56 21.60
N SER A 279 -5.73 -0.30 21.98
CA SER A 279 -5.96 0.24 23.32
C SER A 279 -6.85 1.49 23.32
N ASN A 280 -7.43 1.83 24.48
CA ASN A 280 -8.36 2.96 24.68
C ASN A 280 -7.71 4.36 24.57
N LEU A 281 -6.42 4.46 24.23
CA LEU A 281 -5.70 5.70 24.04
C LEU A 281 -4.78 5.57 22.81
N ALA A 282 -5.14 6.27 21.73
CA ALA A 282 -4.27 6.43 20.57
C ALA A 282 -3.62 7.82 20.65
N SER A 283 -2.31 7.89 20.83
CA SER A 283 -1.57 9.14 20.61
C SER A 283 -0.78 9.01 19.31
N LEU A 284 -0.94 9.98 18.42
CA LEU A 284 0.01 10.15 17.32
C LEU A 284 1.23 10.82 17.91
N ARG A 285 2.38 10.12 17.88
CA ARG A 285 3.62 10.69 18.41
C ARG A 285 4.07 11.87 17.54
N PRO A 286 4.55 12.97 18.13
CA PRO A 286 4.91 14.20 17.41
C PRO A 286 5.99 14.04 16.35
N SER A 287 6.87 13.04 16.46
CA SER A 287 8.16 13.03 15.76
C SER A 287 8.11 12.58 14.30
N SER A 288 6.98 12.64 13.61
CA SER A 288 6.95 12.17 12.21
C SER A 288 6.07 12.90 11.21
N TRP A 289 5.20 13.84 11.60
CA TRP A 289 4.23 14.38 10.62
C TRP A 289 4.13 15.90 10.71
N CYS A 290 5.02 16.56 9.98
CA CYS A 290 5.03 18.00 9.76
C CYS A 290 3.95 18.37 8.73
N CYS A 291 3.00 19.21 9.14
CA CYS A 291 2.04 19.83 8.23
C CYS A 291 2.56 21.23 7.90
N ARG A 292 2.98 21.45 6.64
CA ARG A 292 3.26 22.80 6.13
C ARG A 292 1.94 23.56 6.04
N GLY A 293 1.81 24.63 6.84
CA GLY A 293 0.78 25.64 6.60
C GLY A 293 1.27 26.58 5.50
N THR A 294 0.50 26.74 4.44
CA THR A 294 0.61 27.91 3.55
C THR A 294 -0.46 28.90 4.00
N THR A 295 -0.02 30.03 4.54
CA THR A 295 -0.86 31.23 4.72
C THR A 295 -1.11 31.90 3.39
#